data_AF-A0A292SQI6-F1
#
_entry.id   AF-A0A292SQI6-F1
#
_cell.length_a   1.000
_cell.length_b   1.000
_cell.length_c   1.000
_cell.angle_alpha   90.00
_cell.angle_beta   90.00
_cell.angle_gamma   90.00
#
_symmetry.space_group_name_H-M   'P 1'
#
loop_
_entity.id
_entity.type
_entity.pdbx_description
1 polymer ?
#
loop_
_entity_poly.entity_id
_entity_poly.type
_entity_poly.pdbx_seq_one_letter_code
_entity_poly.pdbx_strand_id
1 'polypeptide(L)'
;MEIRKINSTSFGNKTKTTELFEIMLRKTFKNEMATDSIRIVAKDLYPNEKIAGRYKTYAYYGNKIVNAVTEQRQDIVNDVKAINEYLNNNKRISKEQLAEYMQQYIKKYGENIDINV
;
A
#
# COMPACT_ATOMS: atom_id res chain seq x y z
N MET A 1 -29.22 -25.79 -21.32
CA MET A 1 -27.93 -25.89 -20.60
C MET A 1 -27.57 -24.47 -20.17
N GLU A 2 -27.94 -24.07 -18.97
CA GLU A 2 -27.67 -22.72 -18.47
C GLU A 2 -26.18 -22.63 -18.11
N ILE A 3 -25.44 -21.82 -18.87
CA ILE A 3 -24.08 -21.45 -18.51
C ILE A 3 -24.21 -20.54 -17.30
N ARG A 4 -24.02 -21.12 -16.10
CA ARG A 4 -23.88 -20.36 -14.87
C ARG A 4 -22.76 -19.36 -15.10
N LYS A 5 -23.10 -18.06 -15.09
CA LYS A 5 -22.12 -16.98 -14.98
C LYS A 5 -21.15 -17.38 -13.87
N ILE A 6 -19.90 -17.60 -14.23
CA ILE A 6 -18.82 -17.63 -13.26
C ILE A 6 -18.89 -16.25 -12.62
N ASN A 7 -19.42 -16.18 -11.40
CA ASN A 7 -19.20 -15.03 -10.54
C ASN A 7 -17.68 -14.92 -10.49
N SER A 8 -17.12 -13.95 -11.21
CA SER A 8 -15.74 -13.55 -11.03
C SER A 8 -15.68 -12.99 -9.62
N THR A 9 -15.47 -13.89 -8.65
CA THR A 9 -14.88 -13.53 -7.38
C THR A 9 -13.52 -12.98 -7.80
N SER A 10 -13.47 -11.66 -8.04
CA SER A 10 -12.23 -10.95 -8.20
C SER A 10 -11.52 -11.15 -6.86
N PHE A 11 -10.64 -12.15 -6.81
CA PHE A 11 -9.63 -12.17 -5.77
C PHE A 11 -8.84 -10.90 -6.03
N GLY A 12 -8.92 -9.95 -5.09
CA GLY A 12 -8.16 -8.71 -5.20
C GLY A 12 -6.71 -9.00 -5.52
N ASN A 13 -6.07 -8.11 -6.26
CA ASN A 13 -4.65 -8.24 -6.50
C ASN A 13 -3.95 -8.15 -5.15
N LYS A 14 -3.15 -9.17 -4.83
CA LYS A 14 -2.38 -9.24 -3.59
C LYS A 14 -1.09 -8.46 -3.76
N THR A 15 -0.79 -7.63 -2.79
CA THR A 15 0.49 -6.92 -2.75
C THR A 15 1.10 -6.98 -1.36
N LYS A 16 2.40 -6.71 -1.24
CA LYS A 16 3.10 -6.74 0.04
C LYS A 16 2.59 -5.65 0.98
N THR A 17 2.21 -6.05 2.19
CA THR A 17 1.69 -5.15 3.23
C THR A 17 2.68 -4.02 3.54
N THR A 18 3.98 -4.35 3.65
CA THR A 18 5.04 -3.38 3.94
C THR A 18 5.14 -2.29 2.88
N GLU A 19 5.17 -2.70 1.61
CA GLU A 19 5.27 -1.79 0.47
C GLU A 19 4.05 -0.88 0.40
N LEU A 20 2.85 -1.42 0.68
CA LEU A 20 1.63 -0.62 0.70
C LEU A 20 1.67 0.46 1.78
N PHE A 21 2.12 0.12 3.00
CA PHE A 21 2.26 1.10 4.09
C PHE A 21 3.30 2.16 3.77
N GLU A 22 4.42 1.81 3.13
CA GLU A 22 5.41 2.79 2.67
C GLU A 22 4.80 3.79 1.67
N ILE A 23 3.99 3.31 0.74
CA ILE A 23 3.28 4.17 -0.22
C ILE A 23 2.28 5.09 0.47
N MET A 24 1.53 4.57 1.45
CA MET A 24 0.53 5.32 2.21
C MET A 24 1.17 6.37 3.12
N LEU A 25 2.34 6.08 3.69
CA LEU A 25 3.09 6.96 4.59
C LEU A 25 4.10 7.87 3.87
N ARG A 26 4.19 7.80 2.53
CA ARG A 26 5.22 8.51 1.74
C ARG A 26 5.32 10.02 2.02
N LYS A 27 4.21 10.66 2.39
CA LYS A 27 4.18 12.11 2.69
C LYS A 27 4.83 12.43 4.04
N THR A 28 4.75 11.50 4.98
CA THR A 28 5.28 11.64 6.34
C THR A 28 6.80 11.55 6.36
N PHE A 29 7.37 10.68 5.53
CA PHE A 29 8.83 10.45 5.47
C PHE A 29 9.62 11.40 4.56
N LYS A 30 8.97 12.39 3.91
CA LYS A 30 9.59 13.38 3.00
C LYS A 30 10.68 12.80 2.06
N ASN A 31 10.25 12.34 0.89
CA ASN A 31 11.01 11.97 -0.34
C ASN A 31 11.40 10.50 -0.59
N GLU A 32 11.36 10.17 -1.89
CA GLU A 32 11.98 9.06 -2.68
C GLU A 32 11.75 7.60 -2.26
N MET A 33 11.59 7.29 -0.97
CA MET A 33 11.58 5.92 -0.45
C MET A 33 10.50 5.03 -1.07
N ALA A 34 9.35 5.59 -1.44
CA ALA A 34 8.25 4.80 -1.97
C ALA A 34 8.41 4.42 -3.45
N THR A 35 9.45 4.84 -4.17
CA THR A 35 9.51 4.60 -5.63
C THR A 35 9.58 3.10 -5.96
N ASP A 36 10.39 2.35 -5.22
CA ASP A 36 10.48 0.89 -5.37
C ASP A 36 9.21 0.19 -4.92
N SER A 37 8.64 0.61 -3.80
CA SER A 37 7.36 0.12 -3.29
C SER A 37 6.24 0.36 -4.30
N ILE A 38 6.14 1.58 -4.86
CA ILE A 38 5.17 1.94 -5.92
C ILE A 38 5.37 1.04 -7.12
N ARG A 39 6.61 0.77 -7.54
CA ARG A 39 6.88 -0.12 -8.68
C ARG A 39 6.41 -1.55 -8.42
N ILE A 40 6.63 -2.08 -7.22
CA ILE A 40 6.18 -3.42 -6.82
C ILE A 40 4.66 -3.46 -6.80
N VAL A 41 4.04 -2.60 -5.97
CA VAL A 41 2.58 -2.57 -5.80
C VAL A 41 1.87 -2.26 -7.12
N ALA A 42 2.38 -1.36 -7.96
CA ALA A 42 1.76 -1.06 -9.24
C ALA A 42 1.83 -2.25 -10.21
N LYS A 43 2.88 -3.08 -10.18
CA LYS A 43 2.94 -4.31 -10.99
C LYS A 43 1.95 -5.36 -10.51
N ASP A 44 1.78 -5.47 -9.20
CA ASP A 44 0.83 -6.40 -8.60
C ASP A 44 -0.61 -5.99 -8.93
N LEU A 45 -0.93 -4.70 -8.74
CA LEU A 45 -2.29 -4.18 -8.92
C LEU A 45 -2.65 -3.94 -10.40
N TYR A 46 -1.71 -3.48 -11.22
CA TYR A 46 -1.94 -3.14 -12.63
C TYR A 46 -1.06 -3.96 -13.58
N PRO A 47 -1.16 -5.31 -13.57
CA PRO A 47 -0.22 -6.18 -14.29
C PRO A 47 -0.26 -6.00 -15.81
N ASN A 48 -1.37 -5.47 -16.35
CA ASN A 48 -1.55 -5.22 -17.77
C ASN A 48 -1.05 -3.84 -18.22
N GLU A 49 -0.63 -2.97 -17.30
CA GLU A 49 -0.16 -1.62 -17.63
C GLU A 49 1.37 -1.57 -17.80
N LYS A 50 1.86 -0.84 -18.80
CA LYS A 50 3.30 -0.63 -19.01
C LYS A 50 3.81 0.46 -18.07
N ILE A 51 4.40 0.04 -16.94
CA ILE A 51 4.96 0.95 -15.95
C ILE A 51 6.39 1.35 -16.35
N ALA A 52 6.53 2.55 -16.93
CA ALA A 52 7.82 3.12 -17.28
C ALA A 52 8.57 3.64 -16.04
N GLY A 53 9.90 3.50 -16.01
CA GLY A 53 10.76 3.93 -14.90
C GLY A 53 11.01 5.43 -14.80
N ARG A 54 9.98 6.27 -15.02
CA ARG A 54 10.07 7.73 -14.95
C ARG A 54 9.42 8.24 -13.67
N TYR A 55 9.99 9.28 -13.06
CA TYR A 55 9.46 9.88 -11.82
C TYR A 55 7.96 10.24 -11.90
N LYS A 56 7.52 10.86 -13.00
CA LYS A 56 6.10 11.21 -13.21
C LYS A 56 5.18 9.98 -13.23
N THR A 57 5.66 8.85 -13.76
CA THR A 57 4.92 7.59 -13.80
C THR A 57 4.73 7.05 -12.39
N TYR A 58 5.77 7.05 -11.57
CA TYR A 58 5.66 6.62 -10.17
C TYR A 58 4.77 7.56 -9.34
N ALA A 59 4.84 8.87 -9.55
CA ALA A 59 3.92 9.80 -8.90
C ALA A 59 2.44 9.51 -9.27
N TYR A 60 2.17 9.22 -10.54
CA TYR A 60 0.83 8.82 -11.00
C TYR A 60 0.34 7.55 -10.31
N TYR A 61 1.12 6.46 -10.35
CA TYR A 61 0.72 5.19 -9.73
C TYR A 61 0.64 5.29 -8.21
N GLY A 62 1.55 6.02 -7.55
CA GLY A 62 1.47 6.24 -6.11
C GLY A 62 0.18 6.96 -5.69
N ASN A 63 -0.31 7.91 -6.50
CA ASN A 63 -1.61 8.54 -6.26
C ASN A 63 -2.77 7.59 -6.55
N LYS A 64 -2.71 6.83 -7.65
CA LYS A 64 -3.74 5.84 -8.01
C LYS A 64 -3.92 4.77 -6.93
N ILE A 65 -2.81 4.25 -6.39
CA ILE A 65 -2.79 3.28 -5.28
C ILE A 65 -3.40 3.88 -4.01
N VAL A 66 -3.00 5.09 -3.62
CA VAL A 66 -3.57 5.75 -2.43
C VAL A 66 -5.07 5.95 -2.57
N ASN A 67 -5.55 6.34 -3.74
CA ASN A 67 -6.98 6.51 -3.98
C ASN A 67 -7.72 5.18 -3.83
N ALA A 68 -7.23 4.11 -4.48
CA ALA A 68 -7.82 2.78 -4.38
C ALA A 68 -7.89 2.27 -2.92
N VAL A 69 -6.81 2.44 -2.15
CA VAL A 69 -6.78 2.09 -0.71
C VAL A 69 -7.76 2.94 0.08
N THR A 70 -7.82 4.25 -0.18
CA THR A 70 -8.69 5.17 0.55
C THR A 70 -10.18 4.86 0.33
N GLU A 71 -10.54 4.45 -0.89
CA GLU A 71 -11.92 4.12 -1.24
C GLU A 71 -12.37 2.77 -0.70
N GLN A 72 -11.47 1.79 -0.56
CA GLN A 72 -11.85 0.39 -0.32
C GLN A 72 -11.41 -0.15 1.04
N ARG A 73 -10.39 0.46 1.67
CA ARG A 73 -9.71 -0.08 2.86
C ARG A 73 -9.58 0.97 3.94
N GLN A 74 -10.72 1.38 4.49
CA GLN A 74 -10.80 2.36 5.57
C GLN A 74 -10.04 1.91 6.84
N ASP A 75 -9.93 0.61 7.05
CA ASP A 75 -9.10 0.00 8.10
C ASP A 75 -7.62 0.38 7.96
N ILE A 76 -7.06 0.28 6.75
CA ILE A 76 -5.69 0.71 6.47
C ILE A 76 -5.55 2.22 6.65
N VAL A 77 -6.51 3.00 6.16
CA VAL A 77 -6.50 4.47 6.33
C VAL A 77 -6.46 4.86 7.80
N ASN A 78 -7.23 4.20 8.65
CA ASN A 78 -7.25 4.45 10.09
C ASN A 78 -5.92 4.06 10.75
N ASP A 79 -5.34 2.92 10.38
CA ASP A 79 -4.03 2.53 10.88
C ASP A 79 -2.92 3.49 10.43
N VAL A 80 -2.96 3.98 9.19
CA VAL A 80 -2.03 5.00 8.68
C VAL A 80 -2.13 6.29 9.49
N LYS A 81 -3.33 6.71 9.89
CA LYS A 81 -3.51 7.86 10.79
C LYS A 81 -2.87 7.61 12.16
N ALA A 82 -3.10 6.44 12.75
CA ALA A 82 -2.50 6.07 14.03
C ALA A 82 -0.96 6.03 13.96
N ILE A 83 -0.40 5.51 12.87
CA ILE A 83 1.06 5.51 12.63
C ILE A 83 1.58 6.95 12.53
N ASN A 84 0.90 7.83 11.79
CA ASN A 84 1.29 9.23 11.68
C ASN A 84 1.25 9.96 13.02
N GLU A 85 0.22 9.74 13.83
CA GLU A 85 0.12 10.27 15.19
C GLU A 85 1.25 9.76 16.07
N TYR A 86 1.54 8.46 16.02
CA TYR A 86 2.65 7.85 16.72
C TYR A 86 4.00 8.47 16.33
N LEU A 87 4.28 8.65 15.03
CA LEU A 87 5.50 9.30 14.54
C LEU A 87 5.60 10.77 14.97
N ASN A 88 4.48 11.50 14.96
CA ASN A 88 4.45 12.90 15.38
C ASN A 88 4.73 13.06 16.89
N ASN A 89 4.25 12.11 17.71
CA ASN A 89 4.52 12.07 19.14
C ASN A 89 5.93 11.58 19.47
N ASN A 90 6.55 10.78 18.58
CA ASN A 90 7.85 10.15 18.77
C ASN A 90 8.88 10.62 17.72
N LYS A 91 9.09 11.93 17.60
CA LYS A 91 9.96 12.54 16.56
C LYS A 91 11.42 12.03 16.52
N ARG A 92 11.89 11.39 17.59
CA ARG A 92 13.26 10.84 17.72
C ARG A 92 13.29 9.30 17.74
N ILE A 93 12.22 8.65 17.29
CA ILE A 93 12.17 7.19 17.21
C ILE A 93 13.29 6.66 16.30
N SER A 94 13.95 5.58 16.74
CA SER A 94 14.93 4.87 15.91
C SER A 94 14.25 4.04 14.82
N LYS A 95 15.04 3.60 13.83
CA LYS A 95 14.52 2.75 12.75
C LYS A 95 14.07 1.39 13.27
N GLU A 96 14.81 0.85 14.24
CA GLU A 96 14.55 -0.44 14.89
C GLU A 96 13.22 -0.39 15.65
N GLN A 97 13.01 0.66 16.46
CA GLN A 97 11.75 0.86 17.19
C GLN A 97 10.56 1.06 16.25
N LEU A 98 10.75 1.80 15.15
CA LEU A 98 9.71 1.94 14.14
C LEU A 98 9.40 0.59 13.48
N ALA A 99 10.42 -0.20 13.13
CA ALA A 99 10.24 -1.52 12.54
C ALA A 99 9.47 -2.44 13.50
N GLU A 100 9.82 -2.48 14.78
CA GLU A 100 9.09 -3.21 15.83
C GLU A 100 7.63 -2.74 15.94
N TYR A 101 7.40 -1.43 15.95
CA TYR A 101 6.05 -0.87 15.96
C TYR A 101 5.26 -1.29 14.73
N MET A 102 5.88 -1.33 13.56
CA MET A 102 5.21 -1.72 12.31
C MET A 102 4.87 -3.21 12.23
N GLN A 103 5.57 -4.09 12.98
CA GLN A 103 5.30 -5.54 13.00
C GLN A 103 3.86 -5.87 13.39
N GLN A 104 3.20 -5.04 14.21
CA GLN A 104 1.81 -5.28 14.61
C GLN A 104 0.85 -5.22 13.40
N TYR A 105 1.12 -4.34 12.43
CA TYR A 105 0.29 -4.21 11.23
C TYR A 105 0.58 -5.32 10.23
N ILE A 106 1.83 -5.77 10.12
CA ILE A 106 2.19 -6.96 9.34
C ILE A 106 1.48 -8.20 9.91
N LYS A 107 1.47 -8.37 11.23
CA LYS A 107 0.73 -9.47 11.89
C LYS A 107 -0.78 -9.37 11.67
N LYS A 108 -1.34 -8.16 11.68
CA LYS A 108 -2.78 -7.91 11.50
C LYS A 108 -3.26 -8.26 10.10
N TYR A 109 -2.52 -7.85 9.07
CA TYR A 109 -2.94 -8.03 7.67
C TYR A 109 -2.31 -9.25 6.99
N GLY A 110 -1.27 -9.83 7.58
CA GLY A 110 -0.42 -10.82 6.95
C GLY A 110 0.67 -10.17 6.08
N GLU A 111 1.51 -11.03 5.49
CA GLU A 111 2.60 -10.60 4.59
C GLU A 111 2.07 -9.90 3.33
N ASN A 112 0.91 -10.34 2.84
CA ASN A 112 0.24 -9.80 1.65
C ASN A 112 -1.17 -9.34 1.99
N ILE A 113 -1.61 -8.27 1.31
CA ILE A 113 -2.89 -7.64 1.48
C ILE A 113 -3.65 -7.57 0.16
N ASP A 114 -4.93 -7.93 0.20
CA ASP A 114 -5.82 -7.86 -0.95
C ASP A 114 -6.30 -6.40 -1.17
N ILE A 115 -6.08 -5.89 -2.39
CA ILE A 115 -6.61 -4.61 -2.86
C ILE A 115 -7.30 -4.85 -4.20
N ASN A 116 -8.54 -4.37 -4.37
CA ASN A 116 -9.21 -4.43 -5.66
C ASN A 116 -8.85 -3.16 -6.46
N VAL A 117 -8.59 -3.28 -7.75
CA VAL A 117 -8.34 -2.14 -8.65
C VAL A 117 -8.98 -2.34 -10.00
#